data_AF-A3MXE9-F1
#
_entry.id   AF-A3MXE9-F1
#
_cell.length_a   1.000
_cell.length_b   1.000
_cell.length_c   1.000
_cell.angle_alpha   90.00
_cell.angle_beta   90.00
_cell.angle_gamma   90.00
#
_symmetry.space_group_name_H-M   'P 1'
#
loop_
_entity.id
_entity.type
_entity.pdbx_description
1 polymer ?
#
loop_
_entity_poly.entity_id
_entity_poly.type
_entity_poly.pdbx_seq_one_letter_code
_entity_poly.pdbx_strand_id
1 'polypeptide(L)'
;MRLREQLARVKFYTEELRARLASPGADIYALERLAELVAQSLIDLAAIYVARRRGEKPPTYRALLEEFAREVGYDPKRLGAVASMRNVLIHRYYIVSVEKELASFKELVEMMPEVLALAEKAVGNNPCVEDAVRLGEVFKRHDVVYAYLFGSTARRGCGRDLDIAVKFAKPKTLMDLARLIAEAEDLLGLPDGSIDIVDLDEAPPHLVLSIVEDYIVIYGDAEEARFYLVRRYEEALDLLVTYQKALGGG
;
A
#
# COMPACT_ATOMS: atom_id res chain seq x y z
N MET A 1 -10.00 -5.78 3.32
CA MET A 1 -10.69 -5.62 2.02
C MET A 1 -10.05 -4.44 1.29
N ARG A 2 -8.94 -4.73 0.60
CA ARG A 2 -8.77 -4.69 -0.87
C ARG A 2 -8.88 -3.23 -1.42
N LEU A 3 -7.90 -2.37 -1.15
CA LEU A 3 -7.76 -1.06 -1.82
C LEU A 3 -7.92 -1.19 -3.36
N ARG A 4 -7.42 -2.31 -3.93
CA ARG A 4 -7.65 -2.72 -5.33
C ARG A 4 -9.10 -3.08 -5.67
N GLU A 5 -9.87 -3.73 -4.80
CA GLU A 5 -11.32 -3.91 -5.04
C GLU A 5 -12.02 -2.58 -5.02
N GLN A 6 -11.67 -1.71 -4.07
CA GLN A 6 -12.36 -0.44 -3.95
C GLN A 6 -12.10 0.40 -5.19
N LEU A 7 -10.85 0.40 -5.68
CA LEU A 7 -10.50 0.96 -6.97
C LEU A 7 -11.28 0.30 -8.13
N ALA A 8 -11.41 -1.03 -8.15
CA ALA A 8 -12.21 -1.74 -9.14
C ALA A 8 -13.71 -1.37 -9.08
N ARG A 9 -14.26 -1.10 -7.89
CA ARG A 9 -15.64 -0.61 -7.69
C ARG A 9 -15.81 0.80 -8.25
N VAL A 10 -14.86 1.71 -7.99
CA VAL A 10 -14.89 3.05 -8.60
C VAL A 10 -14.90 2.93 -10.11
N LYS A 11 -13.96 2.16 -10.69
CA LYS A 11 -13.92 1.88 -12.14
C LYS A 11 -15.25 1.36 -12.66
N PHE A 12 -15.78 0.32 -12.03
CA PHE A 12 -17.03 -0.31 -12.43
C PHE A 12 -18.19 0.70 -12.47
N TYR A 13 -18.44 1.43 -11.39
CA TYR A 13 -19.54 2.39 -11.36
C TYR A 13 -19.33 3.59 -12.30
N THR A 14 -18.08 4.00 -12.52
CA THR A 14 -17.77 5.05 -13.52
C THR A 14 -18.14 4.60 -14.93
N GLU A 15 -17.80 3.36 -15.30
CA GLU A 15 -18.13 2.82 -16.63
C GLU A 15 -19.63 2.56 -16.79
N GLU A 16 -20.32 2.08 -15.75
CA GLU A 16 -21.78 1.96 -15.76
C GLU A 16 -22.46 3.33 -15.94
N LEU A 17 -21.98 4.37 -15.25
CA LEU A 17 -22.48 5.73 -15.41
C LEU A 17 -22.22 6.26 -16.84
N ARG A 18 -21.01 6.06 -17.37
CA ARG A 18 -20.63 6.43 -18.74
C ARG A 18 -21.57 5.79 -19.76
N ALA A 19 -21.78 4.47 -19.66
CA ALA A 19 -22.64 3.71 -20.56
C ALA A 19 -24.10 4.20 -20.48
N ARG A 20 -24.59 4.47 -19.27
CA ARG A 20 -25.96 4.94 -19.06
C ARG A 20 -26.17 6.36 -19.59
N LEU A 21 -25.21 7.27 -19.42
CA LEU A 21 -25.26 8.64 -19.98
C LEU A 21 -25.29 8.65 -21.52
N ALA A 22 -24.66 7.67 -22.16
CA ALA A 22 -24.65 7.52 -23.62
C ALA A 22 -25.96 6.89 -24.17
N SER A 23 -26.81 6.34 -23.31
CA SER A 23 -28.03 5.65 -23.71
C SER A 23 -29.19 6.63 -23.94
N PRO A 24 -29.91 6.55 -25.08
CA PRO A 24 -31.13 7.34 -25.30
C PRO A 24 -32.19 7.04 -24.24
N GLY A 25 -32.83 8.07 -23.68
CA GLY A 25 -33.89 7.89 -22.69
C GLY A 25 -33.41 7.41 -21.31
N ALA A 26 -32.18 7.78 -20.93
CA ALA A 26 -31.67 7.45 -19.60
C ALA A 26 -32.54 8.04 -18.48
N ASP A 27 -32.92 7.19 -17.53
CA ASP A 27 -33.68 7.59 -16.35
C ASP A 27 -32.77 8.40 -15.42
N ILE A 28 -33.20 9.63 -15.11
CA ILE A 28 -32.43 10.56 -14.27
C ILE A 28 -32.16 9.98 -12.88
N TYR A 29 -33.12 9.25 -12.29
CA TYR A 29 -32.92 8.63 -10.98
C TYR A 29 -31.87 7.52 -10.99
N ALA A 30 -31.78 6.79 -12.11
CA ALA A 30 -30.75 5.77 -12.29
C ALA A 30 -29.37 6.42 -12.44
N LEU A 31 -29.28 7.55 -13.14
CA LEU A 31 -28.05 8.33 -13.30
C LEU A 31 -27.60 8.95 -11.97
N GLU A 32 -28.52 9.56 -11.23
CA GLU A 32 -28.28 10.05 -9.86
C GLU A 32 -27.69 8.94 -8.99
N ARG A 33 -28.33 7.77 -8.99
CA ARG A 33 -27.88 6.64 -8.17
C ARG A 33 -26.49 6.16 -8.55
N LEU A 34 -26.19 6.07 -9.84
CA LEU A 34 -24.86 5.70 -10.32
C LEU A 34 -23.81 6.76 -9.95
N ALA A 35 -24.12 8.04 -10.10
CA ALA A 35 -23.23 9.13 -9.69
C ALA A 35 -22.95 9.12 -8.17
N GLU A 36 -23.97 8.86 -7.35
CA GLU A 36 -23.80 8.64 -5.91
C GLU A 36 -22.89 7.45 -5.60
N LEU A 37 -23.04 6.33 -6.31
CA LEU A 37 -22.21 5.14 -6.13
C LEU A 37 -20.75 5.38 -6.53
N VAL A 38 -20.51 6.14 -7.61
CA VAL A 38 -19.15 6.60 -7.97
C VAL A 38 -18.56 7.45 -6.85
N ALA A 39 -19.28 8.48 -6.40
CA ALA A 39 -18.81 9.38 -5.36
C ALA A 39 -18.55 8.65 -4.03
N GLN A 40 -19.48 7.79 -3.59
CA GLN A 40 -19.31 6.98 -2.38
C GLN A 40 -18.11 6.05 -2.49
N SER A 41 -17.96 5.37 -3.63
CA SER A 41 -16.87 4.42 -3.82
C SER A 41 -15.51 5.12 -3.82
N LEU A 42 -15.43 6.33 -4.36
CA LEU A 42 -14.24 7.17 -4.34
C LEU A 42 -13.91 7.66 -2.93
N ILE A 43 -14.92 8.09 -2.16
CA ILE A 43 -14.75 8.46 -0.73
C ILE A 43 -14.20 7.27 0.07
N ASP A 44 -14.75 6.08 -0.12
CA ASP A 44 -14.29 4.88 0.57
C ASP A 44 -12.84 4.51 0.17
N LEU A 45 -12.48 4.67 -1.12
CA LEU A 45 -11.11 4.49 -1.60
C LEU A 45 -10.14 5.45 -0.90
N ALA A 46 -10.46 6.74 -0.90
CA ALA A 46 -9.68 7.78 -0.24
C ALA A 46 -9.57 7.52 1.27
N ALA A 47 -10.65 7.10 1.92
CA ALA A 47 -10.67 6.79 3.34
C ALA A 47 -9.72 5.65 3.70
N ILE A 48 -9.66 4.60 2.87
CA ILE A 48 -8.72 3.48 3.09
C ILE A 48 -7.29 3.92 2.79
N TYR A 49 -7.07 4.69 1.71
CA TYR A 49 -5.75 5.16 1.32
C TYR A 49 -5.12 6.10 2.36
N VAL A 50 -5.83 7.17 2.74
CA VAL A 50 -5.33 8.17 3.71
C VAL A 50 -5.13 7.56 5.10
N ALA A 51 -6.04 6.68 5.55
CA ALA A 51 -5.91 6.03 6.85
C ALA A 51 -4.66 5.17 6.99
N ARG A 52 -4.13 4.62 5.88
CA ARG A 52 -2.89 3.84 5.89
C ARG A 52 -1.65 4.71 6.12
N ARG A 53 -1.69 5.99 5.77
CA ARG A 53 -0.52 6.87 5.83
C ARG A 53 -0.47 7.76 7.05
N ARG A 54 -1.61 8.28 7.52
CA ARG A 54 -1.63 9.34 8.55
C ARG A 54 -2.20 8.96 9.90
N GLY A 55 -2.76 7.76 10.05
CA GLY A 55 -3.39 7.31 11.30
C GLY A 55 -4.70 8.04 11.66
N GLU A 56 -4.84 9.32 11.33
CA GLU A 56 -6.03 10.15 11.55
C GLU A 56 -6.74 10.50 10.24
N LYS A 57 -8.08 10.38 10.24
CA LYS A 57 -8.92 10.71 9.08
C LYS A 57 -9.37 12.18 9.14
N PRO A 58 -9.30 12.93 8.02
CA PRO A 58 -9.88 14.26 7.93
C PRO A 58 -11.37 14.28 8.34
N PRO A 59 -11.85 15.37 8.95
CA PRO A 59 -13.18 15.42 9.58
C PRO A 59 -14.35 15.47 8.60
N THR A 60 -14.11 15.72 7.31
CA THR A 60 -15.15 15.80 6.29
C THR A 60 -14.77 15.03 5.03
N TYR A 61 -15.75 14.52 4.29
CA TYR A 61 -15.51 13.84 3.00
C TYR A 61 -14.83 14.73 1.97
N ARG A 62 -15.11 16.04 1.99
CA ARG A 62 -14.42 17.01 1.13
C ARG A 62 -12.94 17.10 1.46
N ALA A 63 -12.61 17.30 2.74
CA ALA A 63 -11.21 17.36 3.18
C ALA A 63 -10.48 16.05 2.90
N LEU A 64 -11.16 14.91 3.04
CA LEU A 64 -10.63 13.59 2.70
C LEU A 64 -10.26 13.48 1.22
N LEU A 65 -11.15 13.89 0.31
CA LEU A 65 -10.87 13.87 -1.13
C LEU A 65 -9.81 14.89 -1.54
N GLU A 66 -9.79 16.07 -0.93
CA GLU A 66 -8.75 17.09 -1.14
C GLU A 66 -7.36 16.58 -0.70
N GLU A 67 -7.28 15.84 0.41
CA GLU A 67 -6.04 15.21 0.86
C GLU A 67 -5.61 14.10 -0.10
N PHE A 68 -6.53 13.18 -0.43
CA PHE A 68 -6.25 12.09 -1.36
C PHE A 68 -5.73 12.61 -2.70
N ALA A 69 -6.35 13.67 -3.24
CA ALA A 69 -5.90 14.35 -4.45
C ALA A 69 -4.46 14.88 -4.33
N ARG A 70 -4.11 15.55 -3.22
CA ARG A 70 -2.73 16.03 -2.99
C ARG A 70 -1.73 14.88 -3.02
N GLU A 71 -2.06 13.76 -2.38
CA GLU A 71 -1.17 12.61 -2.30
C GLU A 71 -0.98 11.88 -3.64
N VAL A 72 -2.01 11.82 -4.49
CA VAL A 72 -1.91 11.17 -5.81
C VAL A 72 -1.48 12.13 -6.93
N GLY A 73 -1.28 13.42 -6.62
CA GLY A 73 -0.85 14.43 -7.59
C GLY A 73 -1.96 14.98 -8.48
N TYR A 74 -3.19 15.08 -7.97
CA TYR A 74 -4.36 15.63 -8.67
C TYR A 74 -4.82 16.96 -8.05
N ASP A 75 -5.65 17.75 -8.76
CA ASP A 75 -6.22 19.00 -8.24
C ASP A 75 -7.15 18.73 -7.03
N PRO A 76 -6.80 19.21 -5.82
CA PRO A 76 -7.58 19.00 -4.61
C PRO A 76 -8.99 19.55 -4.69
N LYS A 77 -9.15 20.77 -5.22
CA LYS A 77 -10.47 21.43 -5.28
C LYS A 77 -11.39 20.70 -6.22
N ARG A 78 -10.86 20.22 -7.36
CA ARG A 78 -11.63 19.49 -8.36
C ARG A 78 -12.11 18.14 -7.83
N LEU A 79 -11.27 17.39 -7.09
CA LEU A 79 -11.71 16.13 -6.48
C LEU A 79 -12.61 16.34 -5.26
N GLY A 80 -12.32 17.35 -4.44
CA GLY A 80 -13.13 17.74 -3.29
C GLY A 80 -14.57 18.11 -3.66
N ALA A 81 -14.78 18.67 -4.85
CA ALA A 81 -16.09 19.02 -5.37
C ALA A 81 -17.02 17.80 -5.53
N VAL A 82 -16.49 16.59 -5.74
CA VAL A 82 -17.28 15.34 -5.85
C VAL A 82 -18.03 15.04 -4.55
N ALA A 83 -17.42 15.29 -3.38
CA ALA A 83 -18.11 15.14 -2.09
C ALA A 83 -19.24 16.17 -1.93
N SER A 84 -19.02 17.40 -2.39
CA SER A 84 -20.05 18.44 -2.38
C SER A 84 -21.21 18.11 -3.33
N MET A 85 -20.93 17.62 -4.54
CA MET A 85 -21.95 17.16 -5.50
C MET A 85 -22.83 16.07 -4.89
N ARG A 86 -22.23 15.03 -4.29
CA ARG A 86 -22.97 13.95 -3.61
C ARG A 86 -23.93 14.50 -2.54
N ASN A 87 -23.49 15.48 -1.74
CA ASN A 87 -24.34 16.07 -0.71
C ASN A 87 -25.53 16.86 -1.30
N VAL A 88 -25.33 17.53 -2.44
CA VAL A 88 -26.41 18.24 -3.15
C VAL A 88 -27.44 17.24 -3.70
N LEU A 89 -26.98 16.14 -4.30
CA LEU A 89 -27.85 15.08 -4.84
C LEU A 89 -28.69 14.41 -3.74
N ILE A 90 -28.05 14.03 -2.63
CA ILE A 90 -28.73 13.31 -1.53
C ILE A 90 -29.76 14.19 -0.82
N HIS A 91 -29.44 15.47 -0.60
CA HIS A 91 -30.26 16.28 0.29
C HIS A 91 -31.32 17.14 -0.40
N ARG A 92 -31.44 17.12 -1.75
CA ARG A 92 -32.44 17.88 -2.53
C ARG A 92 -32.71 19.32 -2.02
N TYR A 93 -31.73 19.99 -1.40
CA TYR A 93 -31.91 21.34 -0.86
C TYR A 93 -32.13 22.38 -1.98
N TYR A 94 -31.86 22.02 -3.23
CA TYR A 94 -32.07 22.84 -4.41
C TYR A 94 -32.86 22.05 -5.46
N ILE A 95 -33.85 22.69 -6.08
CA ILE A 95 -34.42 22.24 -7.35
C ILE A 95 -33.33 22.47 -8.40
N VAL A 96 -32.47 21.48 -8.61
CA VAL A 96 -31.48 21.52 -9.68
C VAL A 96 -32.20 21.17 -10.98
N SER A 97 -31.89 21.87 -12.08
CA SER A 97 -32.45 21.49 -13.37
C SER A 97 -31.77 20.20 -13.86
N VAL A 98 -32.54 19.33 -14.49
CA VAL A 98 -32.04 18.07 -15.08
C VAL A 98 -30.81 18.31 -15.98
N GLU A 99 -30.78 19.44 -16.73
CA GLU A 99 -29.61 19.81 -17.52
C GLU A 99 -28.32 20.00 -16.69
N LYS A 100 -28.42 20.64 -15.52
CA LYS A 100 -27.27 20.87 -14.63
C LYS A 100 -26.80 19.57 -13.98
N GLU A 101 -27.72 18.66 -13.65
CA GLU A 101 -27.37 17.32 -13.16
C GLU A 101 -26.64 16.51 -14.23
N LEU A 102 -27.19 16.46 -15.44
CA LEU A 102 -26.56 15.77 -16.56
C LEU A 102 -25.17 16.34 -16.90
N ALA A 103 -25.02 17.67 -16.84
CA ALA A 103 -23.71 18.31 -17.03
C ALA A 103 -22.71 17.89 -15.93
N SER A 104 -23.15 17.85 -14.68
CA SER A 104 -22.33 17.41 -13.54
C SER A 104 -21.92 15.94 -13.66
N PHE A 105 -22.82 15.06 -14.11
CA PHE A 105 -22.50 13.64 -14.31
C PHE A 105 -21.51 13.42 -15.46
N LYS A 106 -21.60 14.21 -16.53
CA LYS A 106 -20.62 14.20 -17.61
C LYS A 106 -19.24 14.65 -17.10
N GLU A 107 -19.17 15.75 -16.36
CA GLU A 107 -17.93 16.24 -15.78
C GLU A 107 -17.29 15.17 -14.86
N LEU A 108 -18.10 14.50 -14.04
CA LEU A 108 -17.64 13.39 -13.19
C LEU A 108 -17.01 12.28 -14.04
N VAL A 109 -17.69 11.78 -15.07
CA VAL A 109 -17.18 10.70 -15.93
C VAL A 109 -15.93 11.12 -16.71
N GLU A 110 -15.84 12.39 -17.11
CA GLU A 110 -14.69 12.93 -17.84
C GLU A 110 -13.44 13.05 -16.95
N MET A 111 -13.59 13.39 -15.67
CA MET A 111 -12.46 13.51 -14.76
C MET A 111 -11.96 12.16 -14.20
N MET A 112 -12.82 11.14 -14.13
CA MET A 112 -12.47 9.86 -13.49
C MET A 112 -11.29 9.11 -14.13
N PRO A 113 -11.08 9.06 -15.46
CA PRO A 113 -9.94 8.35 -16.06
C PRO A 113 -8.59 8.80 -15.52
N GLU A 114 -8.38 10.11 -15.38
CA GLU A 114 -7.14 10.67 -14.83
C GLU A 114 -6.97 10.31 -13.35
N VAL A 115 -8.02 10.51 -12.56
CA VAL A 115 -8.04 10.16 -11.13
C VAL A 115 -7.77 8.67 -10.92
N LEU A 116 -8.39 7.80 -11.72
CA LEU A 116 -8.23 6.35 -11.66
C LEU A 116 -6.82 5.93 -12.03
N ALA A 117 -6.21 6.52 -13.06
CA ALA A 117 -4.83 6.23 -13.44
C ALA A 117 -3.83 6.61 -12.34
N LEU A 118 -4.00 7.80 -11.74
CA LEU A 118 -3.18 8.25 -10.61
C LEU A 118 -3.40 7.37 -9.37
N ALA A 119 -4.66 7.03 -9.07
CA ALA A 119 -5.00 6.13 -7.99
C ALA A 119 -4.44 4.72 -8.24
N GLU A 120 -4.47 4.19 -9.46
CA GLU A 120 -3.86 2.90 -9.81
C GLU A 120 -2.37 2.89 -9.57
N LYS A 121 -1.65 3.96 -9.95
CA LYS A 121 -0.23 4.10 -9.66
C LYS A 121 0.03 4.13 -8.16
N ALA A 122 -0.78 4.89 -7.42
CA ALA A 122 -0.66 5.04 -5.98
C ALA A 122 -1.06 3.78 -5.18
N VAL A 123 -2.03 3.01 -5.68
CA VAL A 123 -2.53 1.74 -5.12
C VAL A 123 -1.66 0.55 -5.59
N GLY A 124 -0.95 0.73 -6.70
CA GLY A 124 -0.21 -0.28 -7.45
C GLY A 124 1.20 -0.57 -6.94
N ASN A 125 1.80 0.32 -6.15
CA ASN A 125 3.12 0.11 -5.53
C ASN A 125 3.06 -0.86 -4.33
N ASN A 126 2.46 -2.03 -4.52
CA ASN A 126 2.73 -3.16 -3.64
C ASN A 126 4.11 -3.68 -4.05
N PRO A 127 5.11 -3.66 -3.16
CA PRO A 127 6.43 -4.09 -3.54
C PRO A 127 6.43 -5.59 -3.87
N CYS A 128 7.17 -5.93 -4.92
CA CYS A 128 7.35 -7.31 -5.37
C CYS A 128 8.80 -7.78 -5.12
N VAL A 129 9.05 -9.08 -5.29
CA VAL A 129 10.40 -9.67 -5.17
C VAL A 129 11.40 -8.93 -6.06
N GLU A 130 10.99 -8.52 -7.27
CA GLU A 130 11.83 -7.80 -8.21
C GLU A 130 12.25 -6.41 -7.69
N ASP A 131 11.39 -5.75 -6.91
CA ASP A 131 11.72 -4.48 -6.27
C ASP A 131 12.77 -4.67 -5.16
N ALA A 132 12.64 -5.75 -4.39
CA ALA A 132 13.60 -6.10 -3.35
C ALA A 132 15.01 -6.34 -3.92
N VAL A 133 15.12 -6.97 -5.09
CA VAL A 133 16.41 -7.19 -5.78
C VAL A 133 17.07 -5.87 -6.21
N ARG A 134 16.29 -4.82 -6.47
CA ARG A 134 16.81 -3.49 -6.88
C ARG A 134 17.49 -2.72 -5.75
N LEU A 135 17.32 -3.14 -4.49
CA LEU A 135 17.99 -2.53 -3.34
C LEU A 135 19.51 -2.79 -3.27
N GLY A 136 20.09 -3.60 -4.18
CA GLY A 136 21.50 -4.00 -4.10
C GLY A 136 22.51 -2.86 -3.89
N GLU A 137 22.33 -1.72 -4.55
CA GLU A 137 23.21 -0.55 -4.36
C GLU A 137 23.02 0.12 -3.00
N VAL A 138 21.80 0.11 -2.45
CA VAL A 138 21.51 0.61 -1.09
C VAL A 138 22.18 -0.31 -0.08
N PHE A 139 21.97 -1.62 -0.18
CA PHE A 139 22.61 -2.62 0.69
C PHE A 139 24.12 -2.47 0.74
N LYS A 140 24.75 -2.29 -0.42
CA LYS A 140 26.20 -2.06 -0.52
C LYS A 140 26.66 -0.80 0.23
N ARG A 141 25.96 0.33 0.09
CA ARG A 141 26.29 1.59 0.79
C ARG A 141 26.17 1.47 2.31
N HIS A 142 25.29 0.59 2.77
CA HIS A 142 25.01 0.37 4.20
C HIS A 142 25.80 -0.79 4.83
N ASP A 143 26.84 -1.29 4.15
CA ASP A 143 27.69 -2.40 4.61
C ASP A 143 26.90 -3.72 4.85
N VAL A 144 25.82 -3.95 4.12
CA VAL A 144 25.13 -5.25 4.11
C VAL A 144 25.99 -6.25 3.34
N VAL A 145 26.10 -7.47 3.89
CA VAL A 145 26.80 -8.61 3.28
C VAL A 145 25.79 -9.52 2.59
N TYR A 146 24.70 -9.86 3.29
CA TYR A 146 23.61 -10.69 2.77
C TYR A 146 22.27 -10.03 3.07
N ALA A 147 21.32 -10.14 2.15
CA ALA A 147 19.94 -9.77 2.41
C ALA A 147 18.98 -10.86 1.91
N TYR A 148 17.94 -11.11 2.69
CA TYR A 148 16.92 -12.12 2.46
C TYR A 148 15.56 -11.44 2.51
N LEU A 149 14.79 -11.56 1.44
CA LEU A 149 13.36 -11.27 1.50
C LEU A 149 12.67 -12.47 2.14
N PHE A 150 11.81 -12.24 3.13
CA PHE A 150 11.04 -13.30 3.76
C PHE A 150 9.56 -12.92 3.87
N GLY A 151 8.77 -13.74 4.55
CA GLY A 151 7.39 -13.41 4.90
C GLY A 151 6.41 -13.48 3.71
N SER A 152 5.45 -12.56 3.69
CA SER A 152 4.30 -12.67 2.79
C SER A 152 4.66 -12.43 1.32
N THR A 153 5.62 -11.54 1.07
CA THR A 153 6.08 -11.18 -0.28
C THR A 153 6.93 -12.28 -0.88
N ALA A 154 7.83 -12.91 -0.11
CA ALA A 154 8.61 -14.05 -0.58
C ALA A 154 7.72 -15.22 -1.06
N ARG A 155 6.62 -15.51 -0.36
CA ARG A 155 5.68 -16.57 -0.75
C ARG A 155 4.80 -16.27 -1.95
N ARG A 156 4.39 -15.00 -2.12
CA ARG A 156 3.33 -14.59 -3.07
C ARG A 156 3.85 -13.83 -4.28
N GLY A 157 5.13 -13.47 -4.31
CA GLY A 157 5.74 -12.62 -5.32
C GLY A 157 5.53 -11.12 -5.06
N CYS A 158 4.33 -10.70 -4.64
CA CYS A 158 4.05 -9.31 -4.28
C CYS A 158 3.25 -9.21 -2.99
N GLY A 159 3.61 -8.26 -2.13
CA GLY A 159 2.99 -8.08 -0.80
C GLY A 159 2.67 -6.63 -0.49
N ARG A 160 2.29 -6.37 0.76
CA ARG A 160 2.02 -5.00 1.24
C ARG A 160 3.32 -4.29 1.59
N ASP A 161 4.25 -5.08 2.09
CA ASP A 161 5.45 -4.75 2.82
C ASP A 161 6.61 -5.63 2.29
N LEU A 162 7.84 -5.15 2.42
CA LEU A 162 9.04 -5.95 2.25
C LEU A 162 9.61 -6.29 3.63
N ASP A 163 9.45 -7.53 4.05
CA ASP A 163 10.14 -8.08 5.22
C ASP A 163 11.54 -8.52 4.79
N ILE A 164 12.58 -7.76 5.18
CA ILE A 164 13.96 -8.01 4.76
C ILE A 164 14.84 -8.30 5.97
N ALA A 165 15.44 -9.47 6.00
CA ALA A 165 16.47 -9.84 6.96
C ALA A 165 17.84 -9.51 6.36
N VAL A 166 18.71 -8.85 7.11
CA VAL A 166 20.04 -8.44 6.63
C VAL A 166 21.13 -8.89 7.60
N LYS A 167 22.31 -9.20 7.04
CA LYS A 167 23.54 -9.39 7.80
C LYS A 167 24.50 -8.27 7.45
N PHE A 168 24.92 -7.48 8.43
CA PHE A 168 25.91 -6.43 8.26
C PHE A 168 27.35 -6.94 8.43
N ALA A 169 28.30 -6.26 7.78
CA ALA A 169 29.73 -6.53 7.94
C ALA A 169 30.25 -6.12 9.32
N LYS A 170 29.59 -5.13 9.95
CA LYS A 170 29.92 -4.58 11.26
C LYS A 170 28.64 -4.23 12.01
N PRO A 171 28.63 -4.22 13.35
CA PRO A 171 27.47 -3.83 14.15
C PRO A 171 26.94 -2.45 13.73
N LYS A 172 25.61 -2.31 13.70
CA LYS A 172 24.91 -1.10 13.27
C LYS A 172 24.10 -0.53 14.43
N THR A 173 23.95 0.79 14.44
CA THR A 173 23.07 1.45 15.38
C THR A 173 21.64 1.48 14.85
N LEU A 174 20.66 1.75 15.71
CA LEU A 174 19.28 2.00 15.30
C LEU A 174 19.17 3.12 14.24
N MET A 175 20.03 4.13 14.34
CA MET A 175 20.06 5.24 13.37
C MET A 175 20.58 4.77 11.99
N ASP A 176 21.50 3.82 11.96
CA ASP A 176 21.98 3.26 10.69
C ASP A 176 20.90 2.40 10.02
N LEU A 177 20.17 1.59 10.78
CA LEU A 177 19.00 0.86 10.28
C LEU A 177 17.93 1.81 9.74
N ALA A 178 17.60 2.87 10.49
CA ALA A 178 16.60 3.85 10.06
C ALA A 178 16.99 4.54 8.75
N ARG A 179 18.27 4.87 8.55
CA ARG A 179 18.76 5.43 7.28
C ARG A 179 18.68 4.43 6.13
N LEU A 180 19.00 3.15 6.37
CA LEU A 180 18.87 2.10 5.38
C LEU A 180 17.40 1.92 4.95
N ILE A 181 16.47 1.88 5.90
CA ILE A 181 15.03 1.79 5.63
C ILE A 181 14.57 2.97 4.79
N ALA A 182 14.84 4.20 5.25
CA ALA A 182 14.42 5.42 4.55
C ALA A 182 14.97 5.48 3.12
N GLU A 183 16.25 5.15 2.92
CA GLU A 183 16.86 5.17 1.58
C GLU A 183 16.31 4.07 0.66
N ALA A 184 15.95 2.90 1.22
CA ALA A 184 15.31 1.83 0.47
C ALA A 184 13.87 2.22 0.06
N GLU A 185 13.11 2.84 0.96
CA GLU A 185 11.76 3.35 0.69
C GLU A 185 11.78 4.46 -0.37
N ASP A 186 12.71 5.42 -0.24
CA ASP A 186 12.94 6.49 -1.21
C ASP A 186 13.30 5.94 -2.60
N LEU A 187 14.21 4.96 -2.68
CA LEU A 187 14.63 4.36 -3.95
C LEU A 187 13.46 3.68 -4.69
N LEU A 188 12.59 3.00 -3.94
CA LEU A 188 11.46 2.26 -4.50
C LEU A 188 10.20 3.13 -4.64
N GLY A 189 10.19 4.35 -4.12
CA GLY A 189 9.02 5.22 -4.09
C GLY A 189 7.87 4.60 -3.29
N LEU A 190 8.22 3.91 -2.19
CA LEU A 190 7.26 3.29 -1.28
C LEU A 190 6.90 4.25 -0.14
N PRO A 191 5.70 4.13 0.46
CA PRO A 191 5.37 4.86 1.68
C PRO A 191 6.28 4.48 2.85
N ASP A 192 6.49 5.41 3.78
CA ASP A 192 7.09 5.14 5.09
C ASP A 192 6.43 3.95 5.79
N GLY A 193 7.24 3.03 6.32
CA GLY A 193 6.79 1.80 6.98
C GLY A 193 6.35 0.71 6.01
N SER A 194 6.80 0.75 4.76
CA SER A 194 6.58 -0.32 3.77
C SER A 194 7.73 -1.31 3.69
N ILE A 195 8.87 -1.01 4.30
CA ILE A 195 10.02 -1.91 4.37
C ILE A 195 10.39 -2.12 5.84
N ASP A 196 10.30 -3.37 6.29
CA ASP A 196 10.73 -3.79 7.63
C ASP A 196 12.09 -4.49 7.50
N ILE A 197 13.13 -3.91 8.13
CA ILE A 197 14.48 -4.47 8.10
C ILE A 197 14.87 -5.02 9.47
N VAL A 198 15.35 -6.26 9.48
CA VAL A 198 15.77 -6.99 10.67
C VAL A 198 17.26 -7.32 10.56
N ASP A 199 18.04 -6.97 11.58
CA ASP A 199 19.42 -7.46 11.71
C ASP A 199 19.41 -8.92 12.17
N LEU A 200 19.94 -9.83 11.34
CA LEU A 200 19.99 -11.26 11.62
C LEU A 200 20.86 -11.63 12.82
N ASP A 201 21.91 -10.86 13.12
CA ASP A 201 22.77 -11.16 14.28
C ASP A 201 22.04 -10.88 15.60
N GLU A 202 21.09 -9.94 15.60
CA GLU A 202 20.32 -9.52 16.79
C GLU A 202 18.89 -10.08 16.81
N ALA A 203 18.46 -10.76 15.75
CA ALA A 203 17.11 -11.27 15.61
C ALA A 203 16.79 -12.34 16.68
N PRO A 204 15.60 -12.28 17.32
CA PRO A 204 15.20 -13.28 18.29
C PRO A 204 14.97 -14.65 17.61
N PRO A 205 15.17 -15.78 18.33
CA PRO A 205 15.11 -17.12 17.74
C PRO A 205 13.84 -17.42 16.93
N HIS A 206 12.66 -17.02 17.42
CA HIS A 206 11.39 -17.25 16.74
C HIS A 206 11.30 -16.54 15.37
N LEU A 207 11.93 -15.38 15.24
CA LEU A 207 11.97 -14.64 13.98
C LEU A 207 12.94 -15.29 13.00
N VAL A 208 14.11 -15.76 13.47
CA VAL A 208 15.06 -16.53 12.66
C VAL A 208 14.39 -17.78 12.09
N LEU A 209 13.64 -18.53 12.90
CA LEU A 209 12.87 -19.69 12.43
C LEU A 209 11.88 -19.29 11.32
N SER A 210 11.21 -18.15 11.47
CA SER A 210 10.21 -17.67 10.50
C SER A 210 10.86 -17.25 9.18
N ILE A 211 12.07 -16.69 9.22
CA ILE A 211 12.85 -16.34 8.02
C ILE A 211 13.22 -17.60 7.23
N VAL A 212 13.65 -18.67 7.92
CA VAL A 212 14.12 -19.91 7.29
C VAL A 212 13.01 -20.66 6.54
N GLU A 213 11.73 -20.48 6.93
CA GLU A 213 10.59 -21.14 6.26
C GLU A 213 10.43 -20.71 4.79
N ASP A 214 10.54 -19.40 4.52
CA ASP A 214 10.11 -18.81 3.24
C ASP A 214 11.05 -17.65 2.82
N TYR A 215 12.36 -17.90 2.68
CA TYR A 215 13.32 -16.85 2.25
C TYR A 215 13.67 -16.89 0.75
N ILE A 216 14.00 -15.72 0.22
CA ILE A 216 14.64 -15.51 -1.07
C ILE A 216 15.90 -14.68 -0.84
N VAL A 217 17.07 -15.16 -1.29
CA VAL A 217 18.30 -14.35 -1.26
C VAL A 217 18.16 -13.25 -2.31
N ILE A 218 18.20 -11.99 -1.87
CA ILE A 218 18.07 -10.81 -2.74
C ILE A 218 19.38 -10.02 -2.88
N TYR A 219 20.39 -10.31 -2.05
CA TYR A 219 21.71 -9.68 -2.12
C TYR A 219 22.81 -10.56 -1.47
N GLY A 220 24.02 -10.50 -2.04
CA GLY A 220 25.19 -11.27 -1.59
C GLY A 220 25.40 -12.57 -2.38
N ASP A 221 26.45 -13.32 -2.03
CA ASP A 221 26.68 -14.65 -2.61
C ASP A 221 25.62 -15.64 -2.09
N ALA A 222 24.97 -16.34 -3.01
CA ALA A 222 23.82 -17.17 -2.68
C ALA A 222 24.17 -18.45 -1.91
N GLU A 223 25.40 -18.94 -1.97
CA GLU A 223 25.85 -20.12 -1.22
C GLU A 223 26.26 -19.70 0.20
N GLU A 224 27.07 -18.66 0.31
CA GLU A 224 27.50 -18.11 1.60
C GLU A 224 26.32 -17.58 2.44
N ALA A 225 25.35 -16.93 1.80
CA ALA A 225 24.13 -16.46 2.44
C ALA A 225 23.33 -17.63 3.05
N ARG A 226 23.13 -18.71 2.28
CA ARG A 226 22.43 -19.90 2.79
C ARG A 226 23.17 -20.53 3.96
N PHE A 227 24.49 -20.66 3.86
CA PHE A 227 25.31 -21.24 4.92
C PHE A 227 25.21 -20.41 6.21
N TYR A 228 25.28 -19.08 6.09
CA TYR A 228 25.10 -18.17 7.22
C TYR A 228 23.71 -18.34 7.87
N LEU A 229 22.65 -18.41 7.07
CA LEU A 229 21.29 -18.57 7.57
C LEU A 229 21.06 -19.93 8.27
N VAL A 230 21.66 -21.01 7.76
CA VAL A 230 21.63 -22.33 8.41
C VAL A 230 22.31 -22.29 9.78
N ARG A 231 23.47 -21.66 9.90
CA ARG A 231 24.13 -21.49 11.20
C ARG A 231 23.25 -20.72 12.19
N ARG A 232 22.57 -19.68 11.71
CA ARG A 232 21.64 -18.90 12.53
C ARG A 232 20.45 -19.72 13.01
N TYR A 233 19.94 -20.58 12.14
CA TYR A 233 18.88 -21.53 12.49
C TYR A 233 19.31 -22.52 13.59
N GLU A 234 20.49 -23.13 13.47
CA GLU A 234 21.01 -24.07 14.48
C GLU A 234 21.13 -23.42 15.86
N GLU A 235 21.75 -22.24 15.92
CA GLU A 235 21.89 -21.48 17.16
C GLU A 235 20.53 -21.05 17.75
N ALA A 236 19.55 -20.72 16.91
CA ALA A 236 18.19 -20.41 17.35
C ALA A 236 17.49 -21.64 17.97
N LEU A 237 17.68 -22.83 17.40
CA LEU A 237 17.14 -24.09 17.96
C LEU A 237 17.75 -24.41 19.32
N ASP A 238 19.07 -24.28 19.47
CA ASP A 238 19.77 -24.55 20.74
C ASP A 238 19.25 -23.66 21.88
N LEU A 239 19.00 -22.39 21.59
CA LEU A 239 18.42 -21.45 22.55
C LEU A 239 17.00 -21.86 22.95
N LEU A 240 16.15 -22.26 22.00
CA LEU A 240 14.78 -22.68 22.28
C LEU A 240 14.72 -23.95 23.15
N VAL A 241 15.58 -24.94 22.86
CA VAL A 241 15.72 -26.15 23.69
C VAL A 241 16.12 -25.78 25.12
N THR A 242 17.03 -24.81 25.27
CA THR A 242 17.48 -24.33 26.58
C THR A 242 16.35 -23.64 27.35
N TYR A 243 15.57 -22.78 26.69
CA TYR A 243 14.39 -22.14 27.30
C TYR A 243 13.32 -23.15 27.74
N GLN A 244 13.04 -24.16 26.92
CA GLN A 244 12.07 -25.21 27.27
C GLN A 244 12.51 -26.01 28.50
N LYS A 245 13.81 -26.34 28.62
CA LYS A 245 14.35 -27.00 29.81
C LYS A 245 14.24 -26.14 31.07
N ALA A 246 14.46 -24.83 30.94
CA ALA A 246 14.34 -23.89 32.06
C ALA A 246 12.88 -23.72 32.55
N LEU A 247 11.90 -23.79 31.64
CA LEU A 247 10.48 -23.62 31.96
C LEU A 247 9.77 -24.93 32.35
N GLY A 248 10.28 -26.09 31.93
CA GLY A 248 9.72 -27.42 32.23
C GLY A 248 10.34 -28.12 33.45
N GLY A 249 11.23 -27.46 34.19
CA GLY A 249 11.94 -28.00 35.34
C GLY A 249 11.41 -27.56 36.72
N GLY A 250 10.12 -27.23 36.83
CA GLY A 250 9.43 -26.87 38.07
C GLY A 250 8.48 -27.95 38.56
#